data_AF-A0A7X2PQD5-F1
#
_entry.id   AF-A0A7X2PQD5-F1
#
_cell.length_a   1.000
_cell.length_b   1.000
_cell.length_c   1.000
_cell.angle_alpha   90.00
_cell.angle_beta   90.00
_cell.angle_gamma   90.00
#
_symmetry.space_group_name_H-M   'P 1'
#
loop_
_entity.id
_entity.type
_entity.pdbx_description
1 polymer ?
#
loop_
_entity_poly.entity_id
_entity_poly.type
_entity_poly.pdbx_seq_one_letter_code
_entity_poly.pdbx_strand_id
1 'polypeptide(L)'
;MAQTLIEFLRTLTNPDGLRQLLTSVFSGWHGYALLFGIVFSETGLLAGFFLPGDSLLFTVGVVAGAGGLNIFAIIGVLIVAAIVGDATGYLLGRRAGPAV
;
A
#
# COMPACT_ATOMS: atom_id res chain seq x y z
N MET A 1 -6.36 22.22 -24.86
CA MET A 1 -6.23 22.26 -23.38
C MET A 1 -7.56 21.93 -22.69
N ALA A 2 -8.65 22.66 -22.97
CA ALA A 2 -9.97 22.37 -22.38
C ALA A 2 -10.54 20.98 -22.77
N GLN A 3 -10.35 20.53 -24.02
CA GLN A 3 -10.78 19.19 -24.45
C GLN A 3 -9.98 18.07 -23.78
N THR A 4 -8.68 18.27 -23.57
CA THR A 4 -7.78 17.36 -22.85
C THR A 4 -8.18 17.22 -21.39
N LEU A 5 -8.65 18.31 -20.76
CA LEU A 5 -9.17 18.32 -19.40
C LEU A 5 -10.53 17.59 -19.30
N ILE A 6 -11.39 17.72 -20.31
CA ILE A 6 -12.69 17.04 -20.37
C ILE A 6 -12.52 15.53 -20.64
N GLU A 7 -11.55 15.13 -21.48
CA GLU A 7 -11.18 13.72 -21.66
C GLU A 7 -10.54 13.14 -20.40
N PHE A 8 -9.70 13.89 -19.69
CA PHE A 8 -9.15 13.50 -18.40
C PHE A 8 -10.24 13.32 -17.34
N LEU A 9 -11.18 14.25 -17.23
CA LEU A 9 -12.34 14.13 -16.33
C LEU A 9 -13.27 12.98 -16.70
N ARG A 10 -13.48 12.70 -18.00
CA ARG A 10 -14.19 11.49 -18.46
C ARG A 10 -13.43 10.22 -18.13
N THR A 11 -12.11 10.23 -18.24
CA THR A 11 -11.26 9.07 -17.89
C THR A 11 -11.31 8.78 -16.38
N LEU A 12 -11.40 9.81 -15.55
CA LEU A 12 -11.63 9.67 -14.11
C LEU A 12 -13.07 9.25 -13.74
N THR A 13 -14.05 9.57 -14.59
CA THR A 13 -15.48 9.23 -14.38
C THR A 13 -15.89 7.91 -15.05
N ASN A 14 -15.03 7.34 -15.88
CA ASN A 14 -15.29 6.09 -16.61
C ASN A 14 -14.67 4.90 -15.86
N PRO A 15 -15.44 3.89 -15.43
CA PRO A 15 -14.94 2.77 -14.63
C PRO A 15 -13.77 2.02 -15.29
N ASP A 16 -13.70 1.98 -16.63
CA ASP A 16 -12.64 1.27 -17.34
C ASP A 16 -11.31 2.04 -17.42
N GLY A 17 -11.35 3.38 -17.48
CA GLY A 17 -10.15 4.23 -17.46
C GLY A 17 -9.50 4.29 -16.08
N LEU A 18 -10.34 4.34 -15.03
CA LEU A 18 -9.90 4.22 -13.65
C LEU A 18 -9.29 2.83 -13.38
N ARG A 19 -9.94 1.76 -13.85
CA ARG A 19 -9.38 0.41 -13.79
C ARG A 19 -8.03 0.32 -14.47
N GLN A 20 -7.82 0.91 -15.65
CA GLN A 20 -6.56 0.78 -16.37
C GLN A 20 -5.37 1.50 -15.69
N LEU A 21 -5.59 2.66 -15.07
CA LEU A 21 -4.56 3.36 -14.27
C LEU A 21 -4.26 2.66 -12.94
N LEU A 22 -5.29 2.09 -12.32
CA LEU A 22 -5.14 1.37 -11.06
C LEU A 22 -4.50 0.00 -11.24
N THR A 23 -4.84 -0.65 -12.35
CA THR A 23 -4.19 -1.88 -12.79
C THR A 23 -2.76 -1.56 -13.23
N SER A 24 -2.42 -0.44 -13.87
CA SER A 24 -1.01 -0.18 -14.23
C SER A 24 -0.10 0.08 -13.04
N VAL A 25 -0.58 0.75 -11.98
CA VAL A 25 0.22 1.06 -10.78
C VAL A 25 0.30 -0.11 -9.80
N PHE A 26 -0.75 -0.93 -9.70
CA PHE A 26 -0.80 -2.04 -8.76
C PHE A 26 -0.84 -3.44 -9.40
N SER A 27 -0.86 -3.57 -10.73
CA SER A 27 -0.85 -4.90 -11.37
C SER A 27 0.49 -5.59 -11.18
N GLY A 28 0.37 -6.80 -10.67
CA GLY A 28 1.50 -7.69 -10.46
C GLY A 28 2.08 -7.60 -9.06
N TRP A 29 3.04 -8.49 -8.82
CA TRP A 29 3.65 -8.72 -7.53
C TRP A 29 4.36 -7.49 -6.94
N HIS A 30 4.75 -6.51 -7.78
CA HIS A 30 5.42 -5.28 -7.35
C HIS A 30 4.53 -4.39 -6.45
N GLY A 31 3.23 -4.27 -6.76
CA GLY A 31 2.31 -3.48 -5.93
C GLY A 31 2.17 -4.09 -4.53
N TYR A 32 2.05 -5.41 -4.45
CA TYR A 32 2.01 -6.17 -3.20
C TYR A 32 3.33 -6.07 -2.42
N ALA A 33 4.48 -6.15 -3.11
CA ALA A 33 5.79 -6.01 -2.48
C ALA A 33 6.05 -4.59 -1.95
N LEU A 34 5.59 -3.55 -2.66
CA LEU A 34 5.68 -2.16 -2.22
C LEU A 34 4.82 -1.94 -0.97
N LEU A 35 3.56 -2.39 -0.98
CA LEU A 35 2.67 -2.37 0.18
C LEU A 35 3.28 -3.06 1.39
N PHE A 36 3.83 -4.26 1.18
CA PHE A 36 4.53 -5.01 2.22
C PHE A 36 5.69 -4.19 2.79
N GLY A 37 6.57 -3.66 1.93
CA GLY A 37 7.74 -2.90 2.35
C GLY A 37 7.41 -1.64 3.14
N ILE A 38 6.37 -0.91 2.74
CA ILE A 38 5.93 0.31 3.42
C ILE A 38 5.39 -0.01 4.82
N VAL A 39 4.43 -0.93 4.92
CA VAL A 39 3.81 -1.32 6.20
C VAL A 39 4.84 -1.96 7.13
N PHE A 40 5.71 -2.82 6.60
CA PHE A 40 6.83 -3.39 7.34
C PHE A 40 7.78 -2.32 7.88
N SER A 41 8.08 -1.28 7.09
CA SER A 41 8.98 -0.21 7.51
C SER A 41 8.36 0.67 8.59
N GLU A 42 7.08 1.00 8.46
CA GLU A 42 6.32 1.81 9.42
C GLU A 42 6.17 1.09 10.78
N THR A 43 5.84 -0.20 10.76
CA THR A 43 5.64 -1.01 11.98
C THR A 43 6.95 -1.53 12.59
N GLY A 44 7.94 -1.92 11.77
CA GLY A 44 9.11 -2.64 12.24
C GLY A 44 10.41 -1.86 12.38
N LEU A 45 10.63 -0.78 11.61
CA LEU A 45 11.96 -0.17 11.51
C LEU A 45 12.14 1.14 12.27
N LEU A 46 11.09 1.72 12.89
CA LEU A 46 11.04 3.06 13.52
C LEU A 46 11.39 4.23 12.57
N ALA A 47 12.33 4.05 11.64
CA ALA A 47 12.71 4.96 10.57
C ALA A 47 11.61 5.09 9.49
N GLY A 48 10.68 4.13 9.41
CA GLY A 48 9.55 4.19 8.49
C GLY A 48 8.39 5.08 8.94
N PHE A 49 8.46 5.73 10.11
CA PHE A 49 7.39 6.60 10.65
C PHE A 49 7.01 7.77 9.72
N PHE A 50 7.89 8.15 8.79
CA PHE A 50 7.58 9.20 7.82
C PHE A 50 6.75 8.71 6.63
N LEU A 51 6.61 7.40 6.42
CA LEU A 51 5.82 6.87 5.33
C LEU A 51 4.33 6.90 5.70
N PRO A 52 3.45 7.50 4.86
CA PRO A 52 2.02 7.58 5.14
C PRO A 52 1.32 6.26 4.84
N GLY A 53 1.52 5.23 5.68
CA GLY A 53 0.99 3.90 5.43
C GLY A 53 -0.53 3.82 5.50
N ASP A 54 -1.17 4.43 6.49
CA ASP A 54 -2.64 4.44 6.62
C ASP A 54 -3.37 5.01 5.40
N SER A 55 -2.85 6.13 4.86
CA SER A 55 -3.41 6.76 3.66
C SER A 55 -3.21 5.88 2.41
N LEU A 56 -2.10 5.13 2.37
CA LEU A 56 -1.79 4.20 1.29
C LEU A 56 -2.67 2.94 1.37
N LEU A 57 -2.92 2.42 2.57
CA LEU A 57 -3.88 1.34 2.82
C LEU A 57 -5.29 1.73 2.39
N PHE A 58 -5.73 2.94 2.72
CA PHE A 58 -7.02 3.47 2.27
C PHE A 58 -7.10 3.54 0.74
N THR A 59 -6.07 4.10 0.10
CA THR A 59 -6.00 4.22 -1.36
C THR A 59 -6.05 2.84 -2.01
N VAL A 60 -5.26 1.88 -1.51
CA VAL A 60 -5.22 0.50 -2.02
C VAL A 60 -6.54 -0.23 -1.84
N GLY A 61 -7.25 0.00 -0.73
CA GLY A 61 -8.58 -0.56 -0.50
C GLY A 61 -9.62 -0.05 -1.50
N VAL A 62 -9.63 1.26 -1.77
CA VAL A 62 -10.49 1.87 -2.81
C VAL A 62 -10.17 1.28 -4.18
N VAL A 63 -8.89 1.07 -4.47
CA VAL A 63 -8.42 0.50 -5.74
C VAL A 63 -8.82 -0.97 -5.89
N ALA A 64 -8.70 -1.76 -4.82
CA ALA A 64 -9.16 -3.14 -4.80
C ALA A 64 -10.67 -3.24 -5.02
N GLY A 65 -11.46 -2.34 -4.40
CA GLY A 65 -12.91 -2.24 -4.60
C GLY A 65 -13.34 -1.87 -6.02
N ALA A 66 -12.49 -1.16 -6.77
CA ALA A 66 -12.74 -0.81 -8.18
C ALA A 66 -12.53 -2.01 -9.15
N GLY A 67 -12.07 -3.15 -8.65
CA GLY A 67 -11.95 -4.41 -9.39
C GLY A 67 -10.56 -4.70 -9.98
N GLY A 68 -9.52 -3.95 -9.57
CA GLY A 68 -8.16 -4.10 -10.08
C GLY A 68 -7.26 -5.09 -9.30
N LEU A 69 -7.65 -5.49 -8.09
CA LEU A 69 -6.80 -6.30 -7.20
C LEU A 69 -7.62 -7.29 -6.37
N ASN A 70 -7.03 -8.45 -6.07
CA ASN A 70 -7.62 -9.39 -5.13
C ASN A 70 -7.43 -8.85 -3.70
N ILE A 71 -8.53 -8.40 -3.09
CA ILE A 71 -8.54 -7.84 -1.75
C ILE A 71 -8.10 -8.84 -0.67
N PHE A 72 -8.41 -10.13 -0.84
CA PHE A 72 -7.96 -11.16 0.10
C PHE A 72 -6.45 -11.35 0.05
N ALA A 73 -5.84 -11.23 -1.14
CA ALA A 73 -4.39 -11.27 -1.27
C ALA A 73 -3.72 -10.06 -0.62
N ILE A 74 -4.30 -8.86 -0.78
CA ILE A 74 -3.82 -7.64 -0.10
C ILE A 74 -3.89 -7.82 1.41
N ILE A 75 -5.05 -8.24 1.94
CA ILE A 75 -5.25 -8.48 3.37
C ILE A 75 -4.21 -9.48 3.89
N GLY A 76 -3.98 -10.59 3.19
CA GLY A 76 -2.97 -11.58 3.56
C GLY A 76 -1.55 -10.98 3.62
N VAL A 77 -1.16 -10.23 2.60
CA VAL A 77 0.16 -9.55 2.56
C VAL A 77 0.31 -8.56 3.71
N LEU A 78 -0.73 -7.78 4.01
CA LEU A 78 -0.70 -6.80 5.09
C LEU A 78 -0.61 -7.43 6.47
N ILE A 79 -1.34 -8.53 6.71
CA ILE A 79 -1.24 -9.30 7.96
C ILE A 79 0.19 -9.81 8.15
N VAL A 80 0.78 -10.39 7.10
CA VAL A 80 2.17 -10.88 7.18
C VAL A 80 3.15 -9.72 7.38
N ALA A 81 2.96 -8.60 6.69
CA ALA A 81 3.80 -7.41 6.85
C ALA A 81 3.77 -6.87 8.29
N ALA A 82 2.59 -6.77 8.88
CA ALA A 82 2.41 -6.30 10.26
C ALA A 82 3.03 -7.26 11.27
N ILE A 83 2.78 -8.57 11.17
CA ILE A 83 3.36 -9.58 12.08
C ILE A 83 4.89 -9.56 12.01
N VAL A 84 5.44 -9.54 10.79
CA VAL A 84 6.89 -9.55 10.58
C VAL A 84 7.52 -8.21 10.98
N GLY A 85 6.83 -7.10 10.74
CA GLY A 85 7.19 -5.77 11.19
C GLY A 85 7.29 -5.69 12.70
N ASP A 86 6.22 -6.02 13.42
CA ASP A 86 6.18 -6.00 14.89
C ASP A 86 7.23 -6.93 15.50
N ALA A 87 7.39 -8.15 14.95
CA ALA A 87 8.42 -9.08 15.42
C ALA A 87 9.84 -8.50 15.23
N THR A 88 10.09 -7.84 14.10
CA THR A 88 11.38 -7.20 13.81
C THR A 88 11.60 -5.99 14.71
N GLY A 89 10.59 -5.13 14.89
CA GLY A 89 10.62 -3.97 15.77
C GLY A 89 10.86 -4.35 17.22
N TYR A 90 10.22 -5.42 17.70
CA TYR A 90 10.47 -5.98 19.01
C TYR A 90 11.91 -6.49 19.16
N LEU A 91 12.42 -7.22 18.16
CA LEU A 91 13.80 -7.72 18.19
C LEU A 91 14.83 -6.60 18.16
N LEU A 92 14.56 -5.55 17.37
CA LEU A 92 15.39 -4.35 17.27
C LEU A 92 15.39 -3.60 18.60
N GLY A 93 14.21 -3.33 19.16
CA GLY A 93 14.05 -2.69 20.47
C GLY A 93 14.68 -3.49 21.60
N ARG A 94 14.57 -4.83 21.58
CA ARG A 94 15.22 -5.71 22.56
C ARG A 94 16.74 -5.71 22.47
N ARG A 95 17.31 -5.51 21.28
CA ARG A 95 18.78 -5.51 21.07
C ARG A 95 19.42 -4.13 21.21
N ALA A 96 18.72 -3.07 20.79
CA ALA A 96 19.22 -1.70 20.82
C ALA A 96 18.79 -0.92 22.07
N GLY A 97 17.75 -1.38 22.77
CA GLY A 97 17.27 -0.77 24.02
C GLY A 97 18.23 -1.00 25.18
N PRO A 98 18.27 -0.09 26.17
CA PRO A 98 19.01 -0.31 27.40
C PRO A 98 18.51 -1.57 28.11
N ALA A 99 19.43 -2.44 28.53
CA ALA A 99 19.10 -3.56 29.41
C ALA A 99 18.71 -2.99 30.78
N VAL A 100 17.41 -2.83 31.01
CA VAL A 100 16.83 -2.54 32.34
C VAL A 100 16.16 -3.78 32.90
#